data_AF-A0A1V5ATE4-F1
#
_entry.id   AF-A0A1V5ATE4-F1
#
_cell.length_a   1.000
_cell.length_b   1.000
_cell.length_c   1.000
_cell.angle_alpha   90.00
_cell.angle_beta   90.00
_cell.angle_gamma   90.00
#
_symmetry.space_group_name_H-M   'P 1'
#
loop_
_entity.id
_entity.type
_entity.pdbx_description
1 polymer ?
#
loop_
_entity_poly.entity_id
_entity_poly.type
_entity_poly.pdbx_seq_one_letter_code
_entity_poly.pdbx_strand_id
1 'polypeptide(L)' 'MASKEEMERLVGKVISDGDFRQSFLKEPKASASKAGIQLTPEQEAAFKKADFAKMVGELEKVASKSGCISPCM' A
#
# COMPACT_ATOMS: atom_id res chain seq x y z
N MET A 1 -14.00 10.12 5.82
CA MET A 1 -13.05 10.33 4.70
C MET A 1 -11.66 10.11 5.24
N ALA A 2 -10.83 9.32 4.56
CA ALA A 2 -9.48 9.02 5.03
C ALA A 2 -8.57 10.24 4.89
N SER A 3 -7.82 10.54 5.93
CA SER A 3 -6.80 11.57 5.98
C SER A 3 -5.56 11.15 5.20
N LYS A 4 -4.67 12.10 4.90
CA LYS A 4 -3.40 11.80 4.21
C LYS A 4 -2.57 10.75 4.96
N GLU A 5 -2.45 10.89 6.29
CA GLU A 5 -1.70 9.94 7.11
C GLU A 5 -2.33 8.53 7.10
N GLU A 6 -3.65 8.45 7.13
CA GLU A 6 -4.37 7.18 7.02
C GLU A 6 -4.11 6.52 5.65
N MET A 7 -4.13 7.30 4.57
CA MET A 7 -3.80 6.84 3.23
C MET A 7 -2.36 6.33 3.15
N GLU A 8 -1.40 7.03 3.75
CA GLU A 8 0.02 6.63 3.79
C GLU A 8 0.21 5.32 4.57
N ARG A 9 -0.45 5.17 5.72
CA ARG A 9 -0.43 3.90 6.49
C ARG A 9 -1.06 2.75 5.69
N LEU A 10 -2.16 3.02 5.00
CA LEU A 10 -2.85 2.04 4.17
C LEU A 10 -1.97 1.58 3.02
N VAL A 11 -1.34 2.52 2.30
CA VAL A 11 -0.38 2.23 1.22
C VAL A 11 0.81 1.44 1.75
N GLY A 12 1.39 1.86 2.88
CA GLY A 12 2.47 1.11 3.53
C GLY A 12 2.06 -0.33 3.83
N LYS A 13 0.84 -0.55 4.34
CA LYS A 13 0.32 -1.90 4.59
C LYS A 13 0.11 -2.69 3.30
N VAL A 14 -0.44 -2.09 2.25
CA VAL A 14 -0.59 -2.75 0.94
C VAL A 14 0.75 -3.14 0.33
N ILE A 15 1.81 -2.38 0.59
CA ILE A 15 3.15 -2.68 0.09
C ILE A 15 3.81 -3.79 0.93
N SER A 16 3.72 -3.70 2.26
CA SER A 16 4.41 -4.59 3.19
C SER A 16 3.69 -5.92 3.46
N ASP A 17 2.37 -5.99 3.25
CA ASP A 17 1.54 -7.15 3.54
C ASP A 17 0.86 -7.65 2.26
N GLY A 18 1.43 -8.71 1.69
CA GLY A 18 0.96 -9.29 0.43
C GLY A 18 -0.45 -9.87 0.50
N ASP A 19 -0.86 -10.37 1.67
CA ASP A 19 -2.19 -10.95 1.89
C ASP A 19 -3.24 -9.84 2.00
N PHE A 20 -2.91 -8.78 2.74
CA PHE A 20 -3.69 -7.55 2.76
C PHE A 20 -3.81 -6.94 1.37
N ARG A 21 -2.72 -6.90 0.59
CA ARG A 21 -2.74 -6.41 -0.80
C ARG A 21 -3.71 -7.19 -1.68
N GLN A 22 -3.67 -8.52 -1.64
CA GLN A 22 -4.61 -9.37 -2.41
C GLN A 22 -6.06 -9.06 -2.05
N SER A 23 -6.35 -8.90 -0.75
CA SER A 23 -7.68 -8.51 -0.27
C SER A 23 -8.06 -7.09 -0.66
N PHE A 24 -7.11 -6.15 -0.59
CA PHE A 24 -7.29 -4.74 -0.89
C PHE A 24 -7.52 -4.49 -2.38
N LEU A 25 -6.88 -5.25 -3.26
CA LEU A 25 -7.10 -5.16 -4.71
C LEU A 25 -8.49 -5.65 -5.13
N LYS A 26 -9.04 -6.63 -4.41
CA LYS A 26 -10.41 -7.13 -4.63
C LYS A 26 -11.45 -6.17 -4.04
N GLU A 27 -11.26 -5.80 -2.77
CA GLU A 27 -12.18 -4.97 -2.02
C GLU A 27 -11.43 -3.88 -1.22
N PRO A 28 -11.06 -2.75 -1.86
CA PRO A 28 -10.26 -1.69 -1.23
C PRO A 28 -11.01 -1.04 -0.06
N LYS A 29 -12.32 -0.81 -0.19
CA LYS A 29 -13.14 -0.20 0.86
C LYS A 29 -13.31 -1.12 2.07
N ALA A 30 -13.57 -2.41 1.86
CA ALA A 30 -13.71 -3.38 2.95
C ALA A 30 -12.37 -3.57 3.68
N SER A 31 -11.27 -3.67 2.93
CA SER A 31 -9.93 -3.85 3.48
C SER A 31 -9.44 -2.61 4.24
N ALA A 32 -9.71 -1.40 3.73
CA ALA A 32 -9.47 -0.18 4.48
C ALA A 32 -10.30 -0.10 5.77
N SER A 33 -11.57 -0.51 5.71
CA SER A 33 -12.44 -0.52 6.89
C SER A 33 -11.94 -1.47 7.98
N LYS A 34 -11.34 -2.62 7.61
CA LYS A 34 -10.66 -3.52 8.55
C LYS A 34 -9.44 -2.88 9.24
N ALA A 35 -8.83 -1.88 8.60
CA ALA A 35 -7.75 -1.08 9.18
C ALA A 35 -8.28 0.16 9.95
N GLY A 36 -9.59 0.30 10.11
CA GLY A 36 -10.22 1.45 10.75
C GLY A 36 -10.30 2.70 9.85
N ILE A 37 -9.99 2.56 8.56
CA ILE A 37 -9.86 3.68 7.62
C ILE A 37 -11.06 3.69 6.68
N GLN A 38 -11.72 4.83 6.58
CA GLN A 38 -12.93 4.96 5.77
C GLN A 38 -12.66 5.71 4.46
N LEU A 39 -12.55 4.96 3.37
CA LEU A 39 -12.31 5.52 2.02
C LEU A 39 -13.57 6.17 1.45
N THR A 40 -13.38 7.33 0.82
CA THR A 40 -14.40 7.93 -0.05
C THR A 40 -14.43 7.23 -1.41
N PRO A 41 -15.51 7.38 -2.20
CA PRO A 41 -15.59 6.82 -3.55
C PRO A 41 -14.45 7.30 -4.46
N GLU A 42 -14.03 8.56 -4.30
CA GLU A 42 -12.93 9.14 -5.06
C GLU A 42 -11.58 8.50 -4.70
N GLN A 43 -11.33 8.26 -3.40
CA GLN A 43 -10.13 7.56 -2.92
C GLN A 43 -10.13 6.10 -3.37
N GLU A 44 -11.27 5.43 -3.35
CA GLU A 44 -11.43 4.07 -3.86
C GLU A 44 -11.11 3.99 -5.36
N ALA A 45 -11.64 4.93 -6.15
CA ALA A 45 -11.38 5.01 -7.58
C ALA A 45 -9.89 5.32 -7.87
N ALA A 46 -9.25 6.17 -7.06
CA ALA A 46 -7.83 6.44 -7.14
C ALA A 46 -7.00 5.18 -6.89
N PHE A 47 -7.38 4.36 -5.89
CA PHE A 47 -6.70 3.09 -5.62
C PHE A 47 -6.93 2.03 -6.69
N LYS A 48 -8.13 1.96 -7.29
CA LYS A 48 -8.39 1.05 -8.43
C LYS A 48 -7.60 1.43 -9.69
N LYS A 49 -7.33 2.73 -9.86
CA LYS A 49 -6.46 3.24 -10.94
C LYS A 49 -4.98 3.13 -10.61
N ALA A 50 -4.63 2.99 -9.33
CA ALA A 50 -3.25 2.86 -8.89
C ALA A 50 -2.75 1.44 -9.18
N ASP A 51 -1.71 1.37 -10.00
CA ASP A 51 -1.07 0.11 -10.36
C ASP A 51 -0.12 -0.33 -9.24
N PHE A 52 -0.68 -0.91 -8.17
CA PHE A 52 0.08 -1.33 -7.00
C PHE A 52 1.16 -2.36 -7.32
N ALA A 53 0.97 -3.17 -8.38
CA ALA A 53 1.99 -4.08 -8.87
C ALA A 53 3.22 -3.33 -9.39
N LYS A 54 3.00 -2.25 -10.14
CA LYS A 54 4.08 -1.37 -10.58
C LYS A 54 4.74 -0.66 -9.40
N MET A 55 3.98 -0.16 -8.43
CA MET A 55 4.55 0.49 -7.24
C MET A 55 5.45 -0.45 -6.43
N VAL A 56 4.99 -1.68 -6.18
CA VAL A 56 5.80 -2.68 -5.47
C VAL A 56 7.04 -3.05 -6.28
N GLY A 57 6.92 -3.28 -7.59
CA GLY A 57 8.07 -3.59 -8.44
C GLY A 57 9.11 -2.45 -8.52
N GLU A 58 8.67 -1.19 -8.51
CA GLU A 58 9.59 -0.04 -8.43
C GLU A 58 10.26 0.04 -7.05
N LEU A 59 9.53 -0.25 -5.98
CA LEU A 59 10.08 -0.29 -4.63
C LEU A 59 11.10 -1.43 -4.46
N GLU A 60 10.85 -2.61 -5.02
CA GLU A 60 11.80 -3.74 -5.04
C GLU A 60 13.07 -3.38 -5.80
N LYS A 61 12.98 -2.64 -6.91
CA LYS A 61 14.17 -2.13 -7.61
C LYS A 61 14.96 -1.13 -6.75
N VAL A 62 14.27 -0.26 -6.00
CA VAL A 62 14.93 0.68 -5.07
C VAL A 62 15.58 -0.08 -3.93
N ALA A 63 14.89 -1.04 -3.31
CA ALA A 63 15.46 -1.91 -2.27
C ALA A 63 16.67 -2.71 -2.79
N SER A 64 16.62 -3.16 -4.05
CA SER A 64 17.72 -3.89 -4.69
C SER A 64 18.91 -3.00 -5.07
N LYS A 65 18.68 -1.68 -5.27
CA LYS A 65 19.75 -0.69 -5.51
C LYS A 65 20.31 -0.08 -4.22
N SER A 66 19.49 -0.03 -3.18
CA SER A 66 19.90 0.21 -1.79
C SER A 66 20.38 -1.12 -1.20
N GLY A 67 21.47 -1.66 -1.74
CA GLY A 67 22.21 -2.71 -1.07
C GLY A 67 22.42 -2.31 0.38
N CYS A 68 22.09 -3.24 1.29
CA CYS A 68 22.37 -3.23 2.71
C CYS A 68 23.28 -2.07 3.15
N ILE A 69 22.70 -1.07 3.81
CA ILE A 69 23.47 -0.17 4.65
C ILE A 69 23.86 -0.99 5.90
N SER A 70 24.87 -1.85 5.69
CA SER A 70 25.74 -2.60 6.60
C SER A 70 25.12 -3.50 7.70
N PRO A 71 25.62 -4.74 7.88
CA PRO A 71 25.61 -5.35 9.20
C PRO A 71 26.57 -4.55 10.07
N CYS A 72 26.10 -3.96 11.17
CA CYS A 72 27.00 -3.57 12.26
C CYS A 72 27.57 -4.86 12.86
N MET A 73 28.75 -5.25 12.39
CA MET A 73 29.75 -5.97 13.17
C MET A 73 30.57 -4.95 13.96
#